data_AF-A0AAN8FJU3-F1
#
_entry.id   AF-A0AAN8FJU3-F1
#
_cell.length_a   1.000
_cell.length_b   1.000
_cell.length_c   1.000
_cell.angle_alpha   90.00
_cell.angle_beta   90.00
_cell.angle_gamma   90.00
#
_symmetry.space_group_name_H-M   'P 1'
#
loop_
_entity.id
_entity.type
_entity.pdbx_description
1 polymer ?
#
loop_
_entity_poly.entity_id
_entity_poly.type
_entity_poly.pdbx_seq_one_letter_code
_entity_poly.pdbx_strand_id
1 'polypeptide(L)'
;MDVSHMVTWLSSAMADACYLIPTMRVEGYTLKTNKLSNTAFRGFGAPQAFFAMNGLLSHAAHVLNIPLERIMEMNFNRSGGVRLSMEPILNDALLECWNECLQWSDFDERRKEVDLFNKLVNLF
;
A
#
# COMPACT_ATOMS: atom_id res chain seq x y z
N MET A 1 -3.69 12.21 -26.72
CA MET A 1 -2.26 12.39 -26.43
C MET A 1 -1.89 11.35 -25.38
N ASP A 2 -0.84 10.57 -25.59
CA ASP A 2 -0.33 9.62 -24.59
C ASP A 2 0.32 10.38 -23.41
N VAL A 3 0.27 9.79 -22.23
CA VAL A 3 0.81 10.34 -20.97
C VAL A 3 1.64 9.31 -20.21
N SER A 4 2.17 8.29 -20.91
CA SER A 4 2.85 7.14 -20.28
C SER A 4 4.01 7.54 -19.37
N HIS A 5 4.83 8.52 -19.77
CA HIS A 5 5.92 9.02 -18.93
C HIS A 5 5.41 9.66 -17.62
N MET A 6 4.29 10.40 -17.67
CA MET A 6 3.70 11.01 -16.48
C MET A 6 3.09 9.96 -15.54
N VAL A 7 2.50 8.91 -16.10
CA VAL A 7 2.00 7.76 -15.31
C VAL A 7 3.15 7.05 -14.60
N THR A 8 4.27 6.80 -15.30
CA THR A 8 5.47 6.21 -14.69
C THR A 8 6.05 7.11 -13.60
N TRP A 9 6.12 8.42 -13.83
CA TRP A 9 6.59 9.38 -12.85
C TRP A 9 5.72 9.37 -11.58
N LEU A 10 4.40 9.48 -11.72
CA LEU A 10 3.50 9.50 -10.56
C LEU A 10 3.56 8.18 -9.78
N SER A 11 3.60 7.05 -10.48
CA SER A 11 3.77 5.73 -9.87
C SER A 11 5.05 5.67 -9.02
N SER A 12 6.15 6.24 -9.52
CA SER A 12 7.42 6.27 -8.80
C SER A 12 7.41 7.21 -7.60
N ALA A 13 6.82 8.40 -7.76
CA ALA A 13 6.75 9.42 -6.71
C ALA A 13 5.83 9.03 -5.54
N MET A 14 4.84 8.16 -5.79
CA MET A 14 3.87 7.68 -4.80
C MET A 14 4.16 6.25 -4.31
N ALA A 15 5.36 5.72 -4.58
CA ALA A 15 5.70 4.34 -4.28
C ALA A 15 5.74 4.01 -2.78
N ASP A 16 5.97 5.01 -1.92
CA ASP A 16 5.91 4.89 -0.46
C ASP A 16 4.47 4.78 0.07
N ALA A 17 3.46 5.13 -0.74
CA ALA A 17 2.05 5.15 -0.38
C ALA A 17 1.77 5.98 0.89
N CYS A 18 1.50 5.30 2.00
CA CYS A 18 1.29 5.91 3.31
C CYS A 18 2.30 5.42 4.36
N TYR A 19 3.43 4.84 3.94
CA TYR A 19 4.39 4.22 4.82
C TYR A 19 5.70 5.01 4.91
N LEU A 20 6.28 5.05 6.10
CA LEU A 20 7.59 5.61 6.37
C LEU A 20 8.63 4.53 6.11
N ILE A 21 9.27 4.60 4.93
CA ILE A 21 10.41 3.75 4.58
C ILE A 21 11.67 4.61 4.64
N PRO A 22 12.51 4.51 5.69
CA PRO A 22 13.61 5.44 5.93
C PRO A 22 14.65 5.48 4.81
N THR A 23 14.77 4.38 4.06
CA THR A 23 15.71 4.26 2.94
C THR A 23 15.01 3.54 1.80
N MET A 24 14.70 4.28 0.75
CA MET A 24 13.98 3.78 -0.42
C MET A 24 14.61 4.34 -1.69
N ARG A 25 14.76 3.48 -2.71
CA ARG A 25 15.11 3.88 -4.08
C ARG A 25 14.04 3.32 -5.01
N VAL A 26 13.55 4.17 -5.90
CA VAL A 26 12.50 3.81 -6.85
C VAL A 26 12.94 4.21 -8.25
N GLU A 27 12.79 3.30 -9.19
CA GLU A 27 13.11 3.53 -10.60
C GLU A 27 11.90 3.11 -11.44
N GLY A 28 11.42 4.05 -12.25
CA GLY A 28 10.33 3.81 -13.19
C GLY A 28 10.83 3.96 -14.62
N TYR A 29 10.49 2.99 -15.47
CA TYR A 29 10.81 3.01 -16.89
C TYR A 29 9.53 2.91 -17.73
N THR A 30 9.37 3.81 -18.68
CA THR A 30 8.30 3.70 -19.68
C THR A 30 8.80 2.87 -20.86
N LEU A 31 8.14 1.75 -21.15
CA LEU A 31 8.58 0.82 -22.20
C LEU A 31 7.72 0.97 -23.47
N LYS A 32 8.38 1.17 -24.60
CA LYS A 32 7.73 1.17 -25.92
C LYS A 32 7.53 -0.27 -26.40
N THR A 33 6.32 -0.61 -26.81
CA THR A 33 5.97 -1.95 -27.31
C THR A 33 5.13 -1.87 -28.58
N ASN A 34 4.97 -2.98 -29.30
CA ASN A 34 4.07 -3.10 -30.47
C ASN A 34 2.61 -3.36 -30.07
N LYS A 35 2.13 -2.72 -29.00
CA LYS A 35 0.73 -2.76 -28.55
C LYS A 35 0.08 -1.40 -28.73
N LEU A 36 -1.24 -1.35 -28.59
CA LEU A 36 -1.96 -0.07 -28.56
C LEU A 36 -1.41 0.78 -27.41
N SER A 37 -1.22 2.07 -27.67
CA SER A 37 -0.75 3.01 -26.65
C SER A 37 -1.76 3.06 -25.51
N ASN A 38 -1.29 2.73 -24.31
CA ASN A 38 -2.05 2.99 -23.10
C ASN A 38 -2.08 4.50 -22.83
N THR A 39 -2.90 4.93 -21.88
CA THR A 39 -3.00 6.33 -21.43
C THR A 39 -3.47 6.35 -19.97
N ALA A 40 -3.84 7.53 -19.47
CA ALA A 40 -4.41 7.74 -18.15
C ALA A 40 -5.57 6.76 -17.87
N PHE A 41 -5.55 6.20 -16.66
CA PHE A 41 -6.72 5.57 -16.04
C PHE A 41 -6.88 6.10 -14.62
N ARG A 42 -8.02 5.81 -13.97
CA ARG A 42 -8.31 6.30 -12.61
C ARG A 42 -7.16 5.95 -11.65
N GLY A 43 -6.56 6.98 -11.05
CA GLY A 43 -5.40 6.88 -10.15
C GLY A 43 -4.03 7.10 -10.82
N PHE A 44 -3.95 7.08 -12.16
CA PHE A 44 -2.82 7.60 -12.93
C PHE A 44 -1.44 6.99 -12.57
N GLY A 45 -1.39 5.69 -12.23
CA GLY A 45 -0.13 5.01 -11.86
C GLY A 45 0.02 4.77 -10.35
N ALA A 46 -0.69 5.52 -9.51
CA ALA A 46 -0.66 5.34 -8.07
C ALA A 46 -1.22 3.96 -7.62
N PRO A 47 -2.34 3.45 -8.17
CA PRO A 47 -2.84 2.13 -7.80
C PRO A 47 -1.84 1.00 -8.03
N GLN A 48 -1.06 1.08 -9.12
CA GLN A 48 -0.02 0.11 -9.44
C GLN A 48 1.13 0.14 -8.43
N ALA A 49 1.54 1.34 -8.01
CA ALA A 49 2.55 1.52 -6.97
C ALA A 49 2.09 1.01 -5.60
N PHE A 50 0.85 1.34 -5.22
CA PHE A 50 0.26 0.89 -3.95
C PHE A 50 0.10 -0.62 -3.90
N PHE A 51 -0.27 -1.24 -5.01
CA PHE A 51 -0.33 -2.70 -5.12
C PHE A 51 1.05 -3.33 -4.88
N ALA A 52 2.11 -2.79 -5.50
CA ALA A 52 3.47 -3.28 -5.29
C ALA A 52 3.92 -3.13 -3.82
N MET A 53 3.68 -1.96 -3.21
CA MET A 53 4.01 -1.71 -1.80
C MET A 53 3.26 -2.66 -0.84
N ASN A 54 1.95 -2.86 -1.05
CA ASN A 54 1.18 -3.82 -0.23
C ASN A 54 1.69 -5.26 -0.41
N GLY A 55 2.13 -5.63 -1.62
CA GLY A 55 2.81 -6.90 -1.86
C GLY A 55 4.09 -7.06 -1.04
N LEU A 56 4.91 -6.01 -0.95
CA LEU A 56 6.13 -6.00 -0.13
C LEU A 56 5.80 -6.15 1.36
N LEU A 57 4.83 -5.40 1.87
CA LEU A 57 4.42 -5.50 3.28
C LEU A 57 3.82 -6.86 3.61
N SER A 58 3.01 -7.43 2.72
CA SER A 58 2.45 -8.77 2.85
C SER A 58 3.55 -9.84 2.91
N HIS A 59 4.56 -9.73 2.03
CA HIS A 59 5.71 -10.62 2.07
C HIS A 59 6.51 -10.47 3.38
N ALA A 60 6.76 -9.24 3.83
CA ALA A 60 7.44 -8.98 5.09
C ALA A 60 6.66 -9.55 6.30
N ALA A 61 5.34 -9.33 6.34
CA ALA A 61 4.44 -9.89 7.35
C ALA A 61 4.53 -11.42 7.42
N HIS A 62 4.51 -12.08 6.26
CA HIS A 62 4.67 -13.52 6.16
C HIS A 62 6.02 -14.02 6.67
N VAL A 63 7.12 -13.40 6.23
CA VAL A 63 8.49 -13.79 6.64
C VAL A 63 8.73 -13.59 8.14
N LEU A 64 8.20 -12.49 8.70
CA LEU A 64 8.37 -12.15 10.11
C LEU A 64 7.36 -12.86 11.03
N ASN A 65 6.36 -13.53 10.46
CA ASN A 65 5.22 -14.10 11.18
C ASN A 65 4.51 -13.06 12.08
N ILE A 66 4.34 -11.85 11.53
CA ILE A 66 3.61 -10.75 12.18
C ILE A 66 2.36 -10.49 11.33
N PRO A 67 1.18 -10.25 11.93
CA PRO A 67 -0.01 -9.93 11.15
C PRO A 67 0.19 -8.66 10.29
N LEU A 68 -0.32 -8.68 9.05
CA LEU A 68 -0.11 -7.61 8.07
C LEU A 68 -0.58 -6.25 8.59
N GLU A 69 -1.75 -6.20 9.22
CA GLU A 69 -2.30 -5.00 9.85
C GLU A 69 -1.33 -4.35 10.84
N ARG A 70 -0.56 -5.15 11.60
CA ARG A 70 0.44 -4.65 12.55
C ARG A 70 1.68 -4.14 11.84
N ILE A 71 2.13 -4.83 10.79
CA ILE A 71 3.23 -4.34 9.93
C ILE A 71 2.85 -2.98 9.30
N MET A 72 1.61 -2.84 8.82
CA MET A 72 1.11 -1.58 8.27
C MET A 72 1.11 -0.46 9.33
N GLU A 73 0.50 -0.70 10.49
CA GLU A 73 0.42 0.27 11.60
C GLU A 73 1.79 0.75 12.09
N MET A 74 2.75 -0.18 12.21
CA MET A 74 4.12 0.12 12.64
C MET A 74 4.85 1.03 11.65
N ASN A 75 4.47 0.98 10.37
CA ASN A 75 5.14 1.71 9.31
C ASN A 75 4.35 2.90 8.78
N PHE A 76 3.18 3.26 9.30
CA PHE A 76 2.45 4.44 8.80
C PHE A 76 3.27 5.73 8.96
N ASN A 77 3.36 6.51 7.87
CA ASN A 77 3.95 7.83 7.88
C ASN A 77 2.93 8.84 8.41
N ARG A 78 3.29 9.52 9.49
CA ARG A 78 2.40 10.39 10.27
C ARG A 78 2.66 11.85 9.97
N SER A 79 1.78 12.70 10.46
CA SER A 79 1.94 14.15 10.51
C SER A 79 3.31 14.53 11.08
N GLY A 80 4.00 15.44 10.39
CA GLY A 80 5.40 15.80 10.65
C GLY A 80 6.44 14.93 9.93
N GLY A 81 6.02 13.83 9.31
CA GLY A 81 6.85 13.03 8.40
C GLY A 81 7.00 13.67 7.02
N VAL A 82 7.85 13.05 6.20
CA VAL A 82 8.14 13.47 4.82
C VAL A 82 7.89 12.30 3.89
N ARG A 83 7.22 12.54 2.77
CA ARG A 83 6.98 11.55 1.71
C ARG A 83 8.24 11.32 0.88
N LEU A 84 8.25 10.25 0.08
CA LEU A 84 9.29 10.00 -0.91
C LEU A 84 9.45 11.18 -1.90
N SER A 85 8.36 11.88 -2.20
CA SER A 85 8.34 13.12 -3.01
C SER A 85 9.01 14.33 -2.34
N MET A 86 9.55 14.18 -1.12
CA MET A 86 10.06 15.26 -0.26
C MET A 86 8.99 16.24 0.22
N GLU A 87 7.72 15.90 0.08
CA GLU A 87 6.61 16.72 0.57
C GLU A 87 6.33 16.42 2.05
N PRO A 88 6.21 17.45 2.90
CA PRO A 88 5.86 17.26 4.30
C PRO A 88 4.40 16.84 4.45
N ILE A 89 4.13 15.95 5.41
CA ILE A 89 2.77 15.60 5.83
C ILE A 89 2.34 16.61 6.89
N LEU A 90 1.52 17.59 6.50
CA LEU A 90 1.08 18.67 7.40
C LEU A 90 -0.02 18.20 8.37
N ASN A 91 -0.93 17.37 7.87
CA ASN A 91 -2.00 16.74 8.64
C ASN A 91 -2.34 15.41 7.96
N ASP A 92 -2.63 14.39 8.74
CA ASP A 92 -3.12 13.10 8.27
C ASP A 92 -4.30 12.63 9.12
N ALA A 93 -5.37 12.20 8.45
CA ALA A 93 -6.47 11.47 9.07
C ALA A 93 -6.28 9.95 8.94
N LEU A 94 -5.07 9.50 8.60
CA LEU A 94 -4.82 8.09 8.25
C LEU A 94 -5.13 7.19 9.44
N LEU A 95 -4.64 7.55 10.62
CA LEU A 95 -4.90 6.78 11.84
C LEU A 95 -6.37 6.83 12.25
N GLU A 96 -7.04 7.97 12.08
CA GLU A 96 -8.47 8.11 12.37
C GLU A 96 -9.28 7.19 11.44
N CYS A 97 -9.09 7.29 10.12
CA CYS A 97 -9.75 6.43 9.15
C CYS A 97 -9.43 4.95 9.35
N TRP A 98 -8.19 4.61 9.73
CA TRP A 98 -7.78 3.24 10.01
C TRP A 98 -8.53 2.68 11.22
N ASN A 99 -8.53 3.42 12.34
CA ASN A 99 -9.21 3.02 13.56
C ASN A 99 -10.73 2.91 13.37
N GLU A 100 -11.34 3.87 12.68
CA GLU A 100 -12.77 3.82 12.35
C GLU A 100 -13.10 2.62 11.47
N CYS A 101 -12.25 2.32 10.48
CA CYS A 101 -12.41 1.15 9.61
C CYS A 101 -12.34 -0.17 10.40
N LEU A 102 -11.37 -0.30 11.31
CA LEU A 102 -11.25 -1.48 12.18
C LEU A 102 -12.49 -1.65 13.07
N GLN A 103 -12.97 -0.54 13.65
CA GLN A 103 -14.16 -0.54 14.50
C GLN A 103 -15.42 -0.89 13.72
N TRP A 104 -15.69 -0.21 12.60
CA TRP A 104 -16.92 -0.40 11.82
C TRP A 104 -16.99 -1.75 11.14
N SER A 105 -15.84 -2.38 10.91
CA SER A 105 -15.79 -3.70 10.27
C SER A 105 -15.80 -4.86 11.26
N ASP A 106 -15.83 -4.62 12.56
CA ASP A 106 -15.65 -5.61 13.63
C ASP A 106 -14.41 -6.49 13.38
N PHE A 107 -13.31 -5.86 12.97
CA PHE A 107 -12.14 -6.53 12.40
C PHE A 107 -11.59 -7.64 13.31
N ASP A 108 -11.37 -7.31 14.59
CA ASP A 108 -10.79 -8.23 15.56
C ASP A 108 -11.67 -9.46 15.82
N GLU A 109 -13.00 -9.27 15.84
CA GLU A 109 -13.92 -10.38 16.09
C GLU A 109 -14.00 -11.30 14.87
N ARG A 110 -14.16 -10.71 13.67
CA ARG A 110 -14.18 -11.48 12.42
C ARG A 110 -12.87 -12.18 12.15
N ARG A 111 -11.74 -11.63 12.60
CA ARG A 111 -10.43 -12.31 12.52
C ARG A 111 -10.43 -13.59 13.34
N LYS A 112 -10.92 -13.56 14.59
CA LYS A 112 -11.03 -14.77 15.43
C LYS A 112 -11.96 -15.80 14.81
N GLU A 113 -13.08 -15.36 14.22
CA GLU A 113 -14.03 -16.24 13.52
C GLU A 113 -13.36 -16.95 12.34
N VAL A 114 -12.62 -16.21 11.51
CA VAL A 114 -11.85 -16.77 10.38
C VAL A 114 -10.80 -17.76 10.88
N ASP A 115 -10.07 -17.43 11.95
CA ASP A 115 -9.06 -18.33 12.52
C ASP A 115 -9.68 -19.61 13.07
N LEU A 116 -10.84 -19.51 13.72
CA LEU A 116 -11.60 -20.68 14.20
C LEU A 116 -12.08 -21.53 13.03
N PHE A 117 -12.66 -20.91 12.00
CA PHE A 117 -13.13 -21.59 10.80
C PHE A 117 -11.98 -22.34 10.11
N ASN A 118 -10.84 -21.70 9.92
CA ASN A 118 -9.67 -22.33 9.28
C ASN A 118 -9.10 -23.50 10.10
N LYS A 119 -9.17 -23.45 11.44
CA LYS A 119 -8.79 -24.59 12.28
C LYS A 119 -9.76 -25.77 12.14
N LEU A 120 -11.05 -25.49 12.03
CA LEU A 120 -12.09 -26.53 11.88
C LEU A 120 -12.06 -27.19 10.51
N VAL A 121 -11.78 -26.43 9.44
CA VAL A 121 -11.70 -26.96 8.08
C VAL A 121 -10.44 -27.79 7.86
N ASN A 122 -9.32 -27.44 8.50
CA ASN A 122 -8.06 -28.22 8.43
C ASN A 122 -8.06 -29.50 9.29
N LEU A 123 -9.18 -29.88 9.90
CA LEU A 123 -9.36 -31.13 10.66
C LEU A 123 -9.98 -32.26 9.81
N PHE A 124 -10.26 -32.01 8.53
CA PHE A 124 -10.64 -33.00 7.52
C PHE A 124 -9.61 -33.04 6.39
#